data_AF-A0A1Z9DLQ6-F1
#
_entry.id   AF-A0A1Z9DLQ6-F1
#
_cell.length_a   1.000
_cell.length_b   1.000
_cell.length_c   1.000
_cell.angle_alpha   90.00
_cell.angle_beta   90.00
_cell.angle_gamma   90.00
#
_symmetry.space_group_name_H-M   'P 1'
#
loop_
_entity.id
_entity.type
_entity.pdbx_description
1 polymer ?
#
loop_
_entity_poly.entity_id
_entity_poly.type
_entity_poly.pdbx_seq_one_letter_code
_entity_poly.pdbx_strand_id
1 'polypeptide(L)'
;MFRSLRQAFSGKKPDVRVPHAKGLPLTDREQFGEEAESAQWIGVDLDGTLAEAVPWQGFEHIGKPVPNMVKRLRIWLEMGYRVKIVTARAQNPEEAIPPIKAWLTKNDLPELEITNAKDMDMIELWDDRCVQVVPNTGNPVGPNPEPYRRT
;
A
#
# COMPACT_ATOMS: atom_id res chain seq x y z
N MET A 1 28.61 22.98 -40.43
CA MET A 1 28.24 23.89 -39.32
C MET A 1 26.73 24.06 -39.39
N PHE A 2 25.86 23.62 -38.49
CA PHE A 2 25.92 23.15 -37.11
C PHE A 2 24.82 22.09 -36.91
N ARG A 3 25.10 21.05 -36.12
CA ARG A 3 24.10 20.09 -35.61
C ARG A 3 23.26 20.79 -34.55
N SER A 4 21.93 20.70 -34.64
CA SER A 4 21.04 20.97 -33.51
C SER A 4 20.69 19.64 -32.84
N LEU A 5 21.40 19.34 -31.76
CA LEU A 5 21.01 18.35 -30.76
C LEU A 5 19.91 18.98 -29.90
N ARG A 6 18.75 18.32 -29.79
CA ARG A 6 17.91 18.48 -28.59
C ARG A 6 17.65 17.11 -27.98
N GLN A 7 18.14 17.00 -26.75
CA GLN A 7 18.17 15.84 -25.88
C GLN A 7 16.80 15.17 -25.78
N ALA A 8 16.79 13.86 -26.07
CA ALA A 8 15.83 12.98 -25.45
C ALA A 8 16.08 13.00 -23.94
N PHE A 9 15.15 13.56 -23.16
CA PHE A 9 15.11 13.31 -21.73
C PHE A 9 14.78 11.82 -21.53
N SER A 10 15.84 11.01 -21.46
CA SER A 10 15.80 9.70 -20.83
C SER A 10 15.53 9.92 -19.35
N GLY A 11 14.27 10.16 -19.00
CA GLY A 11 13.79 9.86 -17.67
C GLY A 11 13.87 8.35 -17.53
N LYS A 12 14.99 7.84 -16.98
CA LYS A 12 15.05 6.46 -16.50
C LYS A 12 13.83 6.26 -15.62
N LYS A 13 12.84 5.53 -16.14
CA LYS A 13 11.75 5.01 -15.31
C LYS A 13 12.44 4.29 -14.14
N PRO A 14 12.06 4.55 -12.88
CA PRO A 14 12.63 3.81 -11.78
C PRO A 14 12.44 2.32 -12.09
N ASP A 15 13.56 1.61 -12.20
CA ASP A 15 13.61 0.16 -12.28
C ASP A 15 13.14 -0.37 -10.92
N VAL A 16 11.83 -0.33 -10.74
CA VAL A 16 11.19 -1.05 -9.67
C VAL A 16 11.17 -2.47 -10.19
N ARG A 17 12.20 -3.24 -9.82
CA ARG A 17 12.07 -4.69 -9.73
C ARG A 17 10.85 -4.91 -8.85
N VAL A 18 9.72 -5.24 -9.45
CA VAL A 18 8.62 -5.88 -8.75
C VAL A 18 9.07 -7.33 -8.69
N PRO A 19 9.64 -7.81 -7.57
CA PRO A 19 9.87 -9.24 -7.46
C PRO A 19 8.47 -9.85 -7.46
N HIS A 20 8.21 -10.74 -8.42
CA HIS A 20 7.05 -11.65 -8.43
C HIS A 20 5.66 -11.02 -8.70
N ALA A 21 5.41 -10.62 -9.95
CA ALA A 21 4.05 -10.71 -10.53
C ALA A 21 3.83 -12.03 -11.31
N LYS A 22 4.78 -12.97 -11.21
CA LYS A 22 4.54 -14.40 -11.39
C LYS A 22 4.70 -15.03 -10.01
N GLY A 23 3.59 -15.33 -9.34
CA GLY A 23 3.58 -15.97 -8.03
C GLY A 23 3.63 -15.01 -6.84
N LEU A 24 2.70 -14.06 -6.75
CA LEU A 24 2.06 -13.82 -5.45
C LEU A 24 1.22 -15.08 -5.17
N PRO A 25 1.53 -15.88 -4.14
CA PRO A 25 0.70 -17.02 -3.78
C PRO A 25 -0.48 -16.51 -2.94
N LEU A 26 -1.73 -16.72 -3.39
CA LEU A 26 -2.80 -17.29 -2.56
C LEU A 26 -4.15 -17.45 -3.28
N THR A 27 -4.44 -16.74 -4.38
CA THR A 27 -5.72 -16.88 -5.12
C THR A 27 -5.64 -17.69 -6.39
N ASP A 28 -4.60 -17.56 -7.23
CA ASP A 28 -4.73 -18.05 -8.62
C ASP A 28 -4.60 -19.59 -8.79
N ARG A 29 -4.80 -20.35 -7.71
CA ARG A 29 -4.86 -21.80 -7.71
C ARG A 29 -6.27 -22.35 -7.54
N GLU A 30 -7.29 -21.49 -7.37
CA GLU A 30 -8.66 -21.92 -7.02
C GLU A 30 -8.66 -22.89 -5.83
N GLN A 31 -7.73 -22.70 -4.90
CA GLN A 31 -7.50 -23.63 -3.80
C GLN A 31 -8.69 -23.63 -2.83
N PHE A 32 -9.37 -22.49 -2.71
CA PHE A 32 -10.51 -22.30 -1.80
C PHE A 32 -11.82 -22.02 -2.53
N GLY A 33 -11.81 -22.05 -3.88
CA GLY A 33 -12.94 -21.76 -4.75
C GLY A 33 -13.04 -20.29 -5.19
N GLU A 34 -13.54 -20.08 -6.41
CA GLU A 34 -13.64 -18.77 -7.09
C GLU A 34 -14.36 -17.71 -6.23
N GLU A 35 -15.47 -18.07 -5.59
CA GLU A 35 -16.23 -17.15 -4.74
C GLU A 35 -15.41 -16.65 -3.54
N ALA A 36 -14.71 -17.55 -2.84
CA ALA A 36 -13.92 -17.19 -1.67
C ALA A 36 -12.69 -16.35 -2.03
N GLU A 37 -12.06 -16.65 -3.18
CA GLU A 37 -10.90 -15.91 -3.66
C GLU A 37 -11.28 -14.52 -4.19
N SER A 38 -12.48 -14.35 -4.75
CA SER A 38 -12.99 -13.05 -5.21
C SER A 38 -13.20 -12.03 -4.08
N ALA A 39 -13.37 -12.51 -2.83
CA ALA A 39 -13.55 -11.65 -1.66
C ALA A 39 -12.21 -11.10 -1.13
N GLN A 40 -11.09 -11.76 -1.48
CA GLN A 40 -9.78 -11.48 -0.91
C GLN A 40 -9.27 -10.08 -1.24
N TRP A 41 -8.52 -9.50 -0.31
CA TRP A 41 -8.04 -8.13 -0.46
C TRP A 41 -6.68 -7.88 0.20
N ILE A 42 -5.99 -6.88 -0.35
CA ILE A 42 -4.70 -6.39 0.14
C ILE A 42 -4.96 -5.16 1.03
N GLY A 43 -4.45 -5.19 2.27
CA GLY A 43 -4.47 -4.05 3.18
C GLY A 43 -3.24 -3.16 2.99
N VAL A 44 -3.47 -1.86 2.89
CA VAL A 44 -2.41 -0.85 2.78
C VAL A 44 -2.61 0.23 3.84
N ASP A 45 -1.63 0.39 4.72
CA ASP A 45 -1.62 1.49 5.68
C ASP A 45 -1.46 2.86 5.00
N LEU A 46 -1.92 3.90 5.69
CA LEU A 46 -1.84 5.28 5.24
C LEU A 46 -0.54 5.96 5.69
N ASP A 47 -0.38 6.25 6.99
CA ASP A 47 0.65 7.15 7.50
C ASP A 47 1.99 6.45 7.74
N GLY A 48 2.97 6.76 6.91
CA GLY A 48 4.27 6.07 6.87
C GLY A 48 4.35 5.05 5.75
N THR A 49 3.22 4.71 5.14
CA THR A 49 3.12 3.65 4.12
C THR A 49 2.70 4.20 2.76
N LEU A 50 1.42 4.57 2.58
CA LEU A 50 0.93 5.17 1.33
C LEU A 50 1.20 6.68 1.26
N ALA A 51 1.21 7.34 2.42
CA ALA A 51 1.55 8.74 2.62
C ALA A 51 2.76 8.87 3.55
N GLU A 52 3.59 9.89 3.36
CA GLU A 52 4.73 10.19 4.23
C GLU A 52 4.26 10.45 5.66
N ALA A 53 4.92 9.84 6.65
CA ALA A 53 4.65 10.13 8.05
C ALA A 53 5.10 11.55 8.40
N VAL A 54 4.17 12.35 8.93
CA VAL A 54 4.38 13.72 9.41
C VAL A 54 3.81 13.87 10.82
N PRO A 55 4.25 14.87 11.61
CA PRO A 55 3.67 15.13 12.92
C PRO A 55 2.15 15.32 12.83
N TRP A 56 1.43 14.75 13.79
CA TRP A 56 -0.03 14.82 13.86
C TRP A 56 -0.52 16.27 13.92
N GLN A 57 -1.44 16.61 13.02
CA GLN A 57 -2.03 17.94 12.87
C GLN A 57 -3.56 17.88 12.72
N GLY A 58 -4.17 16.73 13.02
CA GLY A 58 -5.60 16.47 12.80
C GLY A 58 -5.87 15.64 11.55
N PHE A 59 -7.13 15.18 11.42
CA PHE A 59 -7.56 14.24 10.37
C PHE A 59 -7.39 14.77 8.95
N GLU A 60 -7.55 16.09 8.76
CA GLU A 60 -7.41 16.78 7.47
C GLU A 60 -5.97 16.81 6.93
N HIS A 61 -4.97 16.60 7.80
CA HIS A 61 -3.57 16.63 7.41
C HIS A 61 -3.04 15.23 7.12
N ILE A 62 -2.84 14.92 5.85
CA ILE A 62 -2.22 13.67 5.37
C ILE A 62 -0.96 14.05 4.59
N GLY A 63 0.14 13.30 4.80
CA GLY A 63 1.42 13.54 4.16
C GLY A 63 1.40 13.42 2.63
N LYS A 64 2.55 13.69 2.00
CA LYS A 64 2.69 13.51 0.55
C LYS A 64 2.62 12.03 0.17
N PRO A 65 2.15 11.67 -1.02
CA PRO A 65 2.16 10.28 -1.46
C PRO A 65 3.58 9.72 -1.49
N VAL A 66 3.77 8.49 -0.98
CA VAL A 66 5.02 7.74 -1.13
C VAL A 66 5.08 7.17 -2.55
N PRO A 67 5.97 7.65 -3.44
CA PRO A 67 5.85 7.36 -4.88
C PRO A 67 5.91 5.87 -5.23
N ASN A 68 6.76 5.11 -4.53
CA ASN A 68 6.89 3.67 -4.76
C ASN A 68 5.65 2.90 -4.29
N MET A 69 5.00 3.33 -3.20
CA MET A 69 3.79 2.69 -2.70
C MET A 69 2.59 2.99 -3.58
N VAL A 70 2.45 4.24 -4.06
CA VAL A 70 1.44 4.62 -5.06
C VAL A 70 1.59 3.81 -6.35
N LYS A 71 2.83 3.65 -6.84
CA LYS A 71 3.09 2.82 -8.04
C LYS A 71 2.65 1.37 -7.81
N ARG A 72 2.95 0.81 -6.63
CA ARG A 72 2.57 -0.57 -6.27
C ARG A 72 1.04 -0.72 -6.19
N LEU A 73 0.36 0.21 -5.52
CA LEU A 73 -1.10 0.26 -5.44
C LEU A 73 -1.76 0.25 -6.83
N ARG A 74 -1.29 1.10 -7.75
CA ARG A 74 -1.81 1.16 -9.13
C ARG A 74 -1.65 -0.17 -9.86
N ILE A 75 -0.49 -0.82 -9.73
CA ILE A 75 -0.24 -2.12 -10.36
C ILE A 75 -1.23 -3.17 -9.83
N TRP A 76 -1.49 -3.22 -8.53
CA TRP A 76 -2.46 -4.17 -7.98
C TRP A 76 -3.87 -3.94 -8.51
N LEU A 77 -4.30 -2.68 -8.57
CA LEU A 77 -5.61 -2.31 -9.11
C LEU A 77 -5.73 -2.64 -10.61
N GLU A 78 -4.67 -2.40 -11.39
CA GLU A 78 -4.61 -2.78 -12.82
C GLU A 78 -4.66 -4.30 -13.02
N MET A 79 -4.13 -5.08 -12.07
CA MET A 79 -4.21 -6.54 -12.06
C MET A 79 -5.56 -7.08 -11.57
N GLY A 80 -6.48 -6.21 -11.15
CA GLY A 80 -7.81 -6.61 -10.68
C GLY A 80 -7.88 -7.00 -9.20
N TYR A 81 -6.81 -6.79 -8.43
CA TYR A 81 -6.87 -7.05 -6.99
C TYR A 81 -7.72 -6.00 -6.28
N ARG A 82 -8.50 -6.45 -5.29
CA ARG A 82 -9.17 -5.58 -4.33
C ARG A 82 -8.16 -5.07 -3.32
N VAL A 83 -8.11 -3.76 -3.11
CA VAL A 83 -7.22 -3.11 -2.14
C VAL A 83 -8.03 -2.23 -1.21
N LYS A 84 -7.76 -2.31 0.09
CA LYS A 84 -8.37 -1.46 1.12
C LYS A 84 -7.28 -0.66 1.84
N ILE A 85 -7.63 0.57 2.23
CA ILE A 85 -6.80 1.34 3.17
C ILE A 85 -7.07 0.81 4.59
N VAL A 86 -6.02 0.40 5.29
CA VAL A 86 -6.08 -0.09 6.67
C VAL A 86 -5.34 0.90 7.57
N THR A 87 -6.04 1.78 8.27
CA THR A 87 -5.38 2.84 9.05
C THR A 87 -5.98 3.04 10.43
N ALA A 88 -5.13 3.33 11.41
CA ALA A 88 -5.55 3.68 12.76
C ALA A 88 -6.44 4.93 12.79
N ARG A 89 -6.32 5.86 11.80
CA ARG A 89 -7.21 7.02 11.71
C ARG A 89 -8.69 6.61 11.66
N ALA A 90 -9.00 5.49 10.99
CA ALA A 90 -10.35 4.98 10.84
C ALA A 90 -10.96 4.40 12.14
N GLN A 91 -10.26 4.48 13.28
CA GLN A 91 -10.88 4.33 14.60
C GLN A 91 -11.98 5.37 14.84
N ASN A 92 -11.84 6.57 14.24
CA ASN A 92 -12.86 7.61 14.20
C ASN A 92 -13.32 7.80 12.75
N PRO A 93 -14.15 6.90 12.20
CA PRO A 93 -14.43 6.86 10.77
C PRO A 93 -15.12 8.12 10.24
N GLU A 94 -15.98 8.74 11.05
CA GLU A 94 -16.69 9.98 10.68
C GLU A 94 -15.73 11.15 10.44
N GLU A 95 -14.64 11.22 11.20
CA GLU A 95 -13.61 12.26 11.07
C GLU A 95 -12.54 11.89 10.03
N ALA A 96 -12.23 10.59 9.89
CA ALA A 96 -11.10 10.13 9.09
C ALA A 96 -11.44 9.83 7.63
N ILE A 97 -12.60 9.23 7.34
CA ILE A 97 -12.92 8.76 5.99
C ILE A 97 -13.02 9.91 4.99
N PRO A 98 -13.72 11.04 5.28
CA PRO A 98 -13.82 12.15 4.33
C PRO A 98 -12.46 12.71 3.86
N PRO A 99 -11.50 13.08 4.75
CA PRO A 99 -10.21 13.60 4.30
C PRO A 99 -9.36 12.55 3.59
N ILE A 100 -9.45 11.27 3.96
CA ILE A 100 -8.73 10.20 3.24
C ILE A 100 -9.26 10.07 1.81
N LYS A 101 -10.58 10.05 1.60
CA LYS A 101 -11.16 10.02 0.25
C LYS A 101 -10.74 11.25 -0.57
N ALA A 102 -10.79 12.44 0.02
CA ALA A 102 -10.34 13.66 -0.64
C ALA A 102 -8.85 13.59 -1.02
N TRP A 103 -8.02 13.02 -0.14
CA TRP A 103 -6.60 12.82 -0.43
C TRP A 103 -6.36 11.80 -1.53
N LEU A 104 -7.10 10.69 -1.59
CA LEU A 104 -7.03 9.72 -2.68
C LEU A 104 -7.35 10.40 -4.03
N THR A 105 -8.47 11.13 -4.09
CA THR A 105 -8.87 11.87 -5.29
C THR A 105 -7.83 12.89 -5.71
N LYS A 106 -7.26 13.66 -4.77
CA LYS A 106 -6.22 14.66 -5.04
C LYS A 106 -4.95 14.06 -5.65
N ASN A 107 -4.68 12.79 -5.40
CA ASN A 107 -3.50 12.07 -5.90
C ASN A 107 -3.81 11.14 -7.09
N ASP A 108 -4.93 11.37 -7.78
CA ASP A 108 -5.40 10.59 -8.93
C ASP A 108 -5.52 9.09 -8.64
N LEU A 109 -5.88 8.75 -7.39
CA LEU A 109 -6.17 7.38 -6.97
C LEU A 109 -7.68 7.16 -6.97
N PRO A 110 -8.16 5.95 -7.30
CA PRO A 110 -9.58 5.64 -7.21
C PRO A 110 -10.05 5.68 -5.76
N GLU A 111 -11.38 5.73 -5.59
CA GLU A 111 -11.96 5.51 -4.28
C GLU A 111 -11.69 4.07 -3.83
N LEU A 112 -11.24 3.93 -2.59
CA LEU A 112 -10.95 2.64 -1.96
C LEU A 112 -11.77 2.51 -0.67
N GLU A 113 -12.07 1.27 -0.29
CA GLU A 113 -12.60 0.98 1.04
C GLU A 113 -11.56 1.35 2.11
N ILE A 114 -12.03 1.89 3.23
CA ILE A 114 -11.18 2.34 4.35
C ILE A 114 -11.68 1.64 5.63
N THR A 115 -10.76 1.02 6.37
CA THR A 115 -11.04 0.28 7.60
C THR A 115 -9.90 0.45 8.60
N ASN A 116 -10.15 0.20 9.89
CA ASN A 116 -9.11 0.00 10.91
C ASN A 116 -9.00 -1.47 11.36
N ALA A 117 -9.81 -2.36 10.80
CA ALA A 117 -9.91 -3.76 11.20
C ALA A 117 -9.55 -4.70 10.03
N LYS A 118 -8.88 -5.81 10.36
CA LYS A 118 -8.76 -6.96 9.46
C LYS A 118 -10.01 -7.82 9.53
N ASP A 119 -10.30 -8.51 8.43
CA ASP A 119 -11.28 -9.58 8.34
C ASP A 119 -10.60 -10.88 7.88
N MET A 120 -11.39 -11.92 7.59
CA MET A 120 -10.89 -13.23 7.15
C MET A 120 -10.35 -13.22 5.72
N ASP A 121 -10.70 -12.21 4.92
CA ASP A 121 -10.38 -12.12 3.50
C ASP A 121 -9.13 -11.26 3.25
N MET A 122 -8.56 -10.66 4.30
CA MET A 122 -7.28 -9.95 4.20
C MET A 122 -6.13 -10.95 4.03
N ILE A 123 -5.54 -10.99 2.84
CA ILE A 123 -4.45 -11.92 2.51
C ILE A 123 -3.05 -11.34 2.66
N GLU A 124 -2.94 -10.01 2.61
CA GLU A 124 -1.66 -9.31 2.65
C GLU A 124 -1.84 -7.95 3.34
N LEU A 125 -0.84 -7.53 4.12
CA LEU A 125 -0.83 -6.24 4.80
C LEU A 125 0.50 -5.52 4.55
N TRP A 126 0.43 -4.32 4.00
CA TRP A 126 1.55 -3.39 3.85
C TRP A 126 1.42 -2.28 4.88
N ASP A 127 2.40 -2.16 5.76
CA ASP A 127 2.39 -1.21 6.89
C ASP A 127 3.84 -0.97 7.34
N ASP A 128 4.23 0.28 7.59
CA ASP A 128 5.60 0.65 7.98
C ASP A 128 5.99 0.14 9.38
N ARG A 129 5.02 -0.33 10.16
CA ARG A 129 5.18 -0.90 11.50
C ARG A 129 4.98 -2.42 11.54
N CYS A 130 4.68 -3.08 10.43
CA CYS A 130 4.48 -4.53 10.46
C CYS A 130 5.81 -5.30 10.61
N VAL A 131 5.77 -6.34 11.45
CA VAL A 131 6.84 -7.34 11.57
C VAL A 131 6.24 -8.69 11.24
N GLN A 132 6.62 -9.27 10.11
CA GLN A 132 6.17 -10.61 9.74
C GLN A 132 6.80 -11.65 10.66
N VAL A 133 5.98 -12.58 11.16
CA VAL A 133 6.44 -13.75 11.92
C VAL A 133 6.37 -15.02 11.08
N VAL A 134 7.29 -15.95 11.30
CA VAL A 134 7.20 -17.31 10.78
C VAL A 134 6.00 -18.00 11.45
N PRO A 135 5.04 -18.56 10.68
CA PRO A 135 3.81 -19.13 11.21
C PRO A 135 4.05 -20.11 12.36
N ASN A 136 3.27 -19.96 13.43
CA ASN A 136 3.30 -20.80 14.63
C ASN A 136 4.61 -20.77 15.44
N THR A 137 5.53 -19.83 15.18
CA THR A 137 6.80 -19.76 15.94
C THR A 137 6.96 -18.48 16.75
N GLY A 138 6.28 -17.40 16.37
CA GLY A 138 6.49 -16.07 16.95
C GLY A 138 7.84 -15.42 16.56
N ASN A 139 8.70 -16.11 15.82
CA ASN A 139 9.99 -15.59 15.37
C ASN A 139 9.80 -14.68 14.16
N PRO A 140 10.47 -13.52 14.07
CA PRO A 140 10.37 -12.65 12.91
C PRO A 140 11.06 -13.27 11.69
N VAL A 141 10.53 -13.01 10.49
CA VAL A 141 11.12 -13.48 9.22
C VAL A 141 12.43 -12.74 8.89
N GLY A 142 12.62 -11.54 9.43
CA GLY A 142 13.82 -10.73 9.23
C GLY A 142 14.17 -9.89 10.46
N PRO A 143 15.28 -9.14 10.41
CA PRO A 143 15.61 -8.18 11.45
C PRO A 143 14.47 -7.16 11.57
N ASN A 144 14.12 -6.77 12.80
CA ASN A 144 13.15 -5.72 13.04
C ASN A 144 13.70 -4.40 12.43
N PRO A 145 13.05 -3.82 11.41
CA PRO A 145 13.54 -2.61 10.77
C PRO A 145 13.33 -1.33 11.60
N GLU A 146 12.82 -1.45 12.82
CA GLU A 146 12.31 -0.38 13.69
C GLU A 146 13.00 1.00 13.52
N PRO A 147 12.38 1.93 12.77
CA PRO A 147 12.90 3.29 12.63
C PRO A 147 12.51 4.22 13.79
N TYR A 148 11.61 3.78 14.68
CA TYR A 148 10.96 4.64 15.68
C TYR A 148 11.40 4.41 17.13
N ARG A 149 12.04 3.29 17.50
CA ARG A 149 12.72 3.19 18.79
C ARG A 149 14.16 3.60 18.61
N ARG A 150 14.51 4.77 19.14
CA ARG A 150 15.91 5.11 19.38
C ARG A 150 16.44 4.11 20.41
N THR A 151 17.32 3.21 19.99
CA THR A 151 18.21 2.49 20.91
C THR A 151 19.31 3.43 21.39
#